data_AF-A0AAU9XGS2-F1
#
_entry.id   AF-A0AAU9XGS2-F1
#
_cell.length_a   1.000
_cell.length_b   1.000
_cell.length_c   1.000
_cell.angle_alpha   90.00
_cell.angle_beta   90.00
_cell.angle_gamma   90.00
#
_symmetry.space_group_name_H-M   'P 1'
#
loop_
_entity.id
_entity.type
_entity.pdbx_description
1 polymer ?
#
loop_
_entity_poly.entity_id
_entity_poly.type
_entity_poly.pdbx_seq_one_letter_code
_entity_poly.pdbx_strand_id
1 'polypeptide(L)'
;KFEAGERSGTKADPLSVSREMKFKRDDKGELVQRQVETAGSQHAERHGDSQPEVEEEMADDMEALEFETAMQNLRQAVYNDLKIPEHPIEVNQFNICKLIQEGKLKTLKLQDLKAICTTIGLTTEGSQARKKSPLLSR
;
A
#
# COMPACT_ATOMS: atom_id res chain seq x y z
N LYS A 1 -38.03 6.64 -18.33
CA LYS A 1 -37.66 7.23 -17.00
C LYS A 1 -36.29 7.91 -16.96
N PHE A 2 -35.28 7.39 -17.65
CA PHE A 2 -33.93 7.98 -17.69
C PHE A 2 -33.91 9.42 -18.24
N GLU A 3 -34.40 9.63 -19.46
CA GLU A 3 -34.43 10.95 -20.14
C GLU A 3 -35.25 12.00 -19.36
N ALA A 4 -36.32 11.57 -18.70
CA ALA A 4 -37.11 12.43 -17.84
C ALA A 4 -36.32 12.89 -16.60
N GLY A 5 -35.55 11.99 -15.99
CA GLY A 5 -34.66 12.34 -14.87
C GLY A 5 -33.47 13.21 -15.29
N GLU A 6 -32.97 13.01 -16.52
CA GLU A 6 -31.93 13.86 -17.11
C GLU A 6 -32.43 15.30 -17.34
N ARG A 7 -33.63 15.46 -17.90
CA ARG A 7 -34.23 16.78 -18.13
C ARG A 7 -34.73 17.46 -16.86
N SER A 8 -35.25 16.69 -15.90
CA SER A 8 -35.84 17.22 -14.65
C SER A 8 -34.82 17.40 -13.54
N GLY A 9 -33.59 16.87 -13.66
CA GLY A 9 -32.56 16.86 -12.63
C GLY A 9 -32.82 15.93 -11.43
N THR A 10 -34.03 15.37 -11.31
CA THR A 10 -34.37 14.41 -10.26
C THR A 10 -34.21 13.00 -10.80
N LYS A 11 -33.16 12.30 -10.35
CA LYS A 11 -32.85 10.94 -10.81
C LYS A 11 -33.88 9.95 -10.28
N ALA A 12 -34.44 9.13 -11.18
CA ALA A 12 -35.29 8.00 -10.82
C ALA A 12 -34.43 6.85 -10.24
N ASP A 13 -35.10 5.89 -9.57
CA ASP A 13 -34.46 4.71 -9.01
C ASP A 13 -33.60 3.95 -10.05
N PRO A 14 -32.30 3.71 -9.79
CA PRO A 14 -31.38 3.08 -10.75
C PRO A 14 -31.79 1.68 -11.20
N LEU A 15 -32.39 0.86 -10.33
CA LEU A 15 -32.79 -0.51 -10.66
C LEU A 15 -34.00 -0.52 -11.59
N SER A 16 -34.96 0.37 -11.35
CA SER A 16 -36.13 0.59 -12.20
C SER A 16 -35.72 1.05 -13.61
N VAL A 17 -34.77 1.98 -13.70
CA VAL A 17 -34.23 2.46 -14.98
C VAL A 17 -33.49 1.35 -15.72
N SER A 18 -32.67 0.56 -15.02
CA SER A 18 -31.89 -0.53 -15.62
C SER A 18 -32.78 -1.63 -16.21
N ARG A 19 -33.86 -2.00 -15.50
CA ARG A 19 -34.83 -2.99 -15.99
C ARG A 19 -35.56 -2.50 -17.25
N GLU A 20 -35.94 -1.23 -17.28
CA GLU A 20 -36.62 -0.61 -18.43
C GLU A 20 -35.69 -0.52 -19.64
N MET A 21 -34.43 -0.12 -19.44
CA MET A 21 -33.44 0.00 -20.50
C MET A 21 -33.01 -1.34 -21.10
N LYS A 22 -33.02 -2.42 -20.30
CA LYS A 22 -32.65 -3.77 -20.75
C LYS A 22 -33.47 -4.27 -21.95
N PHE A 23 -34.69 -3.76 -22.11
CA PHE A 23 -35.62 -4.21 -23.16
C PHE A 23 -36.06 -3.07 -24.09
N LYS A 24 -35.49 -1.87 -23.96
CA LYS A 24 -35.86 -0.73 -24.80
C LYS A 24 -35.42 -1.02 -26.23
N ARG A 25 -36.37 -0.98 -27.16
CA ARG A 25 -36.14 -1.16 -28.59
C ARG A 25 -36.27 0.18 -29.31
N ASP A 26 -35.54 0.34 -30.41
CA ASP A 26 -35.65 1.48 -31.31
C ASP A 26 -36.89 1.36 -32.21
N ASP A 27 -37.10 2.38 -33.05
CA ASP A 27 -38.21 2.43 -34.00
C ASP A 27 -38.14 1.34 -35.09
N LYS A 28 -37.01 0.63 -35.18
CA LYS A 28 -36.81 -0.52 -36.08
C LYS A 28 -37.02 -1.87 -35.36
N GLY A 29 -37.29 -1.84 -34.06
CA GLY A 29 -37.52 -3.03 -33.23
C GLY A 29 -36.24 -3.66 -32.66
N GLU A 30 -35.08 -3.05 -32.87
CA GLU A 30 -33.78 -3.54 -32.39
C GLU A 30 -33.51 -3.03 -30.97
N LEU A 31 -32.84 -3.83 -30.14
CA LEU A 31 -32.49 -3.42 -28.77
C LEU A 31 -31.52 -2.23 -28.82
N VAL A 32 -31.87 -1.14 -28.13
CA VAL A 32 -31.01 0.05 -28.00
C VAL A 32 -29.87 -0.29 -27.06
N GLN A 33 -28.83 -0.94 -27.58
CA GLN A 33 -27.59 -1.18 -26.83
C GLN A 33 -26.84 0.13 -26.70
N ARG A 34 -26.96 0.76 -25.53
CA ARG A 34 -26.03 1.82 -25.15
C ARG A 34 -24.70 1.14 -24.81
N GLN A 35 -23.68 1.35 -25.65
CA GLN A 35 -22.30 1.10 -25.26
C GLN A 35 -22.04 1.95 -24.03
N VAL A 36 -22.00 1.30 -22.87
CA VAL A 36 -21.43 1.93 -21.68
C VAL A 36 -19.94 1.82 -21.91
N GLU A 37 -19.28 2.96 -22.14
CA GLU A 37 -17.83 3.07 -22.13
C GLU A 37 -17.35 2.80 -20.69
N THR A 38 -17.37 1.53 -20.30
CA THR A 38 -16.62 1.05 -19.15
C THR A 38 -15.17 1.00 -19.59
N ALA A 39 -14.39 1.99 -19.18
CA ALA A 39 -12.94 1.88 -19.17
C ALA A 39 -12.57 0.61 -18.39
N GLY A 40 -12.02 -0.38 -19.09
CA GLY A 40 -11.66 -1.69 -18.54
C GLY A 40 -12.55 -2.82 -19.05
N SER A 41 -12.28 -3.26 -20.28
CA SER A 41 -12.45 -4.64 -20.83
C SER A 41 -12.70 -4.55 -22.33
N GLN A 42 -11.71 -4.08 -23.10
CA GLN A 42 -11.72 -4.23 -24.55
C GLN A 42 -11.13 -5.59 -24.90
N HIS A 43 -11.95 -6.64 -24.89
CA HIS A 43 -11.69 -7.85 -25.67
C HIS A 43 -13.00 -8.26 -26.33
N ALA A 44 -13.37 -7.48 -27.35
CA ALA A 44 -14.20 -7.99 -28.43
C ALA A 44 -13.28 -8.04 -29.64
N GLU A 45 -12.64 -9.19 -29.85
CA GLU A 45 -11.84 -9.49 -31.02
C GLU A 45 -12.65 -9.18 -32.28
N ARG A 46 -12.32 -8.07 -32.94
CA ARG A 46 -12.70 -7.83 -34.33
C ARG A 46 -11.48 -8.18 -35.15
N HIS A 47 -11.55 -9.34 -35.81
CA HIS A 47 -10.63 -9.70 -36.88
C HIS A 47 -10.58 -8.58 -37.93
N GLY A 48 -9.39 -8.02 -38.14
CA GLY A 48 -9.16 -7.03 -39.18
C GLY A 48 -7.79 -6.38 -39.05
N ASP A 49 -6.76 -7.07 -39.55
CA ASP A 49 -5.59 -6.48 -40.23
C ASP A 49 -4.97 -5.20 -39.61
N SER A 50 -4.41 -5.30 -38.40
CA SER A 50 -3.50 -4.30 -37.83
C SER A 50 -2.39 -4.99 -37.02
N GLN A 51 -1.38 -5.53 -37.69
CA GLN A 51 -0.24 -6.18 -37.00
C GLN A 51 0.75 -5.24 -36.26
N PRO A 52 0.97 -3.95 -36.62
CA PRO A 52 2.06 -3.19 -35.99
C PRO A 52 1.73 -2.64 -34.59
N GLU A 53 0.47 -2.28 -34.33
CA GLU A 53 0.08 -1.63 -33.07
C GLU A 53 0.16 -2.61 -31.88
N VAL A 54 -0.21 -3.88 -32.10
CA VAL A 54 -0.13 -4.93 -31.07
C VAL A 54 1.31 -5.34 -30.74
N GLU A 55 2.23 -5.25 -31.70
CA GLU A 55 3.65 -5.54 -31.48
C GLU A 55 4.35 -4.40 -30.72
N GLU A 56 4.01 -3.13 -30.98
CA GLU A 56 4.53 -1.99 -30.21
C GLU A 56 3.98 -1.94 -28.78
N GLU A 57 2.68 -2.21 -28.57
CA GLU A 57 2.10 -2.31 -27.22
C GLU A 57 2.74 -3.45 -26.40
N MET A 58 2.99 -4.60 -27.02
CA MET A 58 3.68 -5.71 -26.34
C MET A 58 5.13 -5.38 -25.98
N ALA A 59 5.81 -4.57 -26.79
CA ALA A 59 7.18 -4.12 -26.51
C ALA A 59 7.21 -3.11 -25.34
N ASP A 60 6.26 -2.17 -25.30
CA ASP A 60 6.10 -1.21 -24.20
C ASP A 60 5.78 -1.91 -22.87
N ASP A 61 4.85 -2.88 -22.90
CA ASP A 61 4.52 -3.71 -21.73
C ASP A 61 5.73 -4.49 -21.21
N MET A 62 6.58 -5.01 -22.10
CA MET A 62 7.81 -5.72 -21.74
C MET A 62 8.84 -4.78 -21.10
N GLU A 63 9.05 -3.60 -21.69
CA GLU A 63 9.95 -2.58 -21.14
C GLU A 63 9.47 -2.11 -19.75
N ALA A 64 8.17 -1.88 -19.59
CA ALA A 64 7.57 -1.52 -18.31
C ALA A 64 7.80 -2.62 -17.25
N LEU A 65 7.58 -3.88 -17.59
CA LEU A 65 7.80 -5.02 -16.69
C LEU A 65 9.27 -5.15 -16.27
N GLU A 66 10.19 -4.95 -17.20
CA GLU A 66 11.64 -4.95 -16.92
C GLU A 66 12.03 -3.82 -15.96
N PHE A 67 11.50 -2.61 -16.20
CA PHE A 67 11.74 -1.47 -15.33
C PHE A 67 11.19 -1.69 -13.91
N GLU A 68 9.96 -2.19 -13.78
CA GLU A 68 9.36 -2.52 -12.49
C GLU A 68 10.18 -3.57 -11.74
N THR A 69 10.61 -4.62 -12.46
CA THR A 69 11.47 -5.68 -11.91
C THR A 69 12.80 -5.11 -11.41
N ALA A 70 13.44 -4.24 -12.20
CA ALA A 70 14.69 -3.58 -11.82
C ALA A 70 14.51 -2.71 -10.57
N MET A 71 13.42 -1.94 -10.50
CA MET A 71 13.10 -1.11 -9.33
C MET A 71 12.80 -1.95 -8.09
N GLN A 72 12.09 -3.07 -8.23
CA GLN A 72 11.84 -4.00 -7.13
C GLN A 72 13.15 -4.61 -6.63
N ASN A 73 14.02 -5.06 -7.54
CA ASN A 73 15.32 -5.63 -7.20
C ASN A 73 16.21 -4.61 -6.46
N LEU A 74 16.24 -3.36 -6.92
CA LEU A 74 16.97 -2.29 -6.25
C LEU A 74 16.43 -2.05 -4.83
N ARG A 75 15.11 -1.97 -4.67
CA ARG A 75 14.50 -1.83 -3.34
C ARG A 75 14.89 -2.99 -2.41
N GLN A 76 14.81 -4.22 -2.91
CA GLN A 76 15.20 -5.41 -2.13
C GLN A 76 16.67 -5.39 -1.75
N ALA A 77 17.57 -5.00 -2.67
CA ALA A 77 18.99 -4.85 -2.37
C ALA A 77 19.23 -3.81 -1.27
N VAL A 78 18.57 -2.65 -1.36
CA VAL A 78 18.63 -1.62 -0.31
C VAL A 78 18.10 -2.16 1.02
N TYR A 79 16.97 -2.88 1.04
CA TYR A 79 16.44 -3.48 2.26
C TYR A 79 17.40 -4.52 2.88
N ASN A 80 18.10 -5.30 2.06
CA ASN A 80 19.10 -6.26 2.53
C ASN A 80 20.36 -5.55 3.07
N ASP A 81 20.75 -4.43 2.47
CA ASP A 81 21.91 -3.64 2.89
C ASP A 81 21.63 -2.83 4.16
N LEU A 82 20.41 -2.33 4.29
CA LEU A 82 19.93 -1.76 5.54
C LEU A 82 19.93 -2.89 6.57
N LYS A 83 20.88 -2.87 7.50
CA LYS A 83 20.97 -3.77 8.67
C LYS A 83 19.81 -3.50 9.65
N ILE A 84 18.58 -3.47 9.16
CA ILE A 84 17.37 -3.34 9.95
C ILE A 84 17.32 -4.61 10.81
N PRO A 85 17.33 -4.47 12.15
CA PRO A 85 17.24 -5.64 13.00
C PRO A 85 15.92 -6.36 12.70
N GLU A 86 15.99 -7.61 12.24
CA GLU A 86 14.80 -8.43 12.09
C GLU A 86 14.16 -8.64 13.45
N HIS A 87 12.84 -8.51 13.50
CA HIS A 87 12.11 -8.80 14.72
C HIS A 87 12.09 -10.31 14.99
N PRO A 88 12.23 -10.75 16.25
CA PRO A 88 12.43 -9.93 17.44
C PRO A 88 13.87 -9.42 17.58
N ILE A 89 14.01 -8.20 18.11
CA ILE A 89 15.33 -7.61 18.41
C ILE A 89 15.88 -8.31 19.64
N GLU A 90 16.75 -9.28 19.43
CA GLU A 90 17.44 -10.01 20.49
C GLU A 90 18.85 -9.43 20.70
N VAL A 91 19.08 -8.93 21.91
CA VAL A 91 20.39 -8.37 22.29
C VAL A 91 20.86 -9.12 23.53
N ASN A 92 21.96 -9.85 23.38
CA ASN A 92 22.50 -10.76 24.40
C ASN A 92 21.47 -11.85 24.77
N GLN A 93 20.85 -11.73 25.95
CA GLN A 93 19.82 -12.62 26.48
C GLN A 93 18.44 -11.96 26.55
N PHE A 94 18.29 -10.75 26.00
CA PHE A 94 17.10 -9.93 26.12
C PHE A 94 16.38 -9.80 24.79
N ASN A 95 15.12 -10.23 24.77
CA ASN A 95 14.20 -9.91 23.70
C ASN A 95 13.59 -8.52 23.97
N ILE A 96 14.12 -7.51 23.27
CA ILE A 96 13.77 -6.10 23.52
C ILE A 96 12.29 -5.85 23.21
N CYS A 97 11.74 -6.50 22.19
CA CYS A 97 10.33 -6.39 21.82
C CYS A 97 9.41 -6.85 22.95
N LYS A 98 9.72 -8.01 23.55
CA LYS A 98 9.00 -8.54 24.71
C LYS A 98 9.14 -7.64 25.94
N LEU A 99 10.33 -7.10 26.19
CA LEU A 99 10.57 -6.20 27.32
C LEU A 99 9.81 -4.87 27.20
N ILE A 100 9.61 -4.35 25.99
CA ILE A 100 8.78 -3.17 25.73
C ILE A 100 7.31 -3.52 25.95
N GLN A 101 6.84 -4.63 25.38
CA GLN A 101 5.45 -5.08 25.54
C GLN A 101 5.07 -5.29 27.02
N GLU A 102 5.98 -5.86 27.81
CA GLU A 102 5.79 -6.09 29.25
C GLU A 102 6.12 -4.86 30.11
N GLY A 103 6.61 -3.77 29.53
CA GLY A 103 7.00 -2.55 30.25
C GLY A 103 8.20 -2.72 31.20
N LYS A 104 9.00 -3.78 31.01
CA LYS A 104 10.14 -4.16 31.88
C LYS A 104 11.47 -3.57 31.43
N LEU A 105 11.55 -2.96 30.25
CA LEU A 105 12.79 -2.34 29.76
C LEU A 105 13.37 -1.33 30.76
N LYS A 106 12.51 -0.51 31.39
CA LYS A 106 12.88 0.47 32.42
C LYS A 106 13.38 -0.13 33.75
N THR A 107 13.16 -1.43 33.97
CA THR A 107 13.56 -2.13 35.20
C THR A 107 14.93 -2.80 35.08
N LEU A 108 15.50 -2.84 33.87
CA LEU A 108 16.84 -3.38 33.64
C LEU A 108 17.89 -2.53 34.35
N LYS A 109 19.00 -3.18 34.74
CA LYS A 109 20.14 -2.47 35.32
C LYS A 109 20.71 -1.53 34.27
N LEU A 110 21.22 -0.39 34.72
CA LEU A 110 21.83 0.62 33.83
C LEU A 110 23.01 0.06 33.02
N GLN A 111 23.74 -0.92 33.57
CA GLN A 111 24.79 -1.64 32.85
C GLN A 111 24.24 -2.44 31.66
N ASP A 112 23.13 -3.16 31.86
CA ASP A 112 22.48 -3.96 30.81
C ASP A 112 21.90 -3.05 29.73
N LEU A 113 21.29 -1.93 30.11
CA LEU A 113 20.78 -0.92 29.16
C LEU A 113 21.91 -0.31 28.31
N LYS A 114 23.05 0.02 28.92
CA LYS A 114 24.23 0.50 28.20
C LYS A 114 24.77 -0.55 27.23
N ALA A 115 24.88 -1.79 27.68
CA ALA A 115 25.33 -2.89 26.82
C ALA A 115 24.38 -3.06 25.63
N ILE A 116 23.06 -3.05 25.87
CA ILE A 116 22.06 -3.14 24.81
C ILE A 116 22.24 -2.00 23.80
N CYS A 117 22.24 -0.74 24.25
CA CYS A 117 22.39 0.43 23.39
C CYS A 117 23.68 0.39 22.56
N THR A 118 24.79 -0.05 23.17
CA THR A 118 26.09 -0.16 22.47
C THR A 118 26.02 -1.20 21.35
N THR A 119 25.40 -2.36 21.61
CA THR A 119 25.27 -3.44 20.61
C THR A 119 24.42 -3.02 19.41
N ILE A 120 23.36 -2.23 19.63
CA ILE A 120 22.49 -1.72 18.55
C ILE A 120 22.99 -0.41 17.93
N GLY A 121 24.18 0.07 18.33
CA GLY A 121 24.80 1.28 17.76
C GLY A 121 24.12 2.59 18.18
N LEU A 122 23.37 2.62 19.28
CA LEU A 122 22.80 3.85 19.82
C LEU A 122 23.81 4.58 20.70
N THR A 123 24.02 5.87 20.41
CA THR A 123 24.86 6.75 21.23
C THR A 123 24.22 6.97 22.59
N THR A 124 24.90 6.53 23.66
CA THR A 124 24.44 6.79 25.04
C THR A 124 25.10 8.07 25.57
N GLU A 125 24.51 9.22 25.23
CA GLU A 125 24.86 10.51 25.85
C GLU A 125 24.14 10.63 27.20
N GLY A 126 24.87 10.92 28.28
CA GLY A 126 24.26 11.11 29.59
C GLY A 126 25.18 11.73 30.63
N SER A 127 24.67 12.71 31.37
CA SER A 127 25.39 13.34 32.48
C SER A 127 25.70 12.32 33.58
N GLN A 128 26.98 12.06 33.83
CA GLN A 128 27.44 11.23 34.97
C GLN A 128 27.19 11.86 36.35
N ALA A 129 26.65 13.08 36.39
CA ALA A 129 26.31 13.74 37.63
C ALA A 129 25.16 12.97 38.31
N ARG A 130 25.50 12.11 39.29
CA ARG A 130 24.58 11.75 40.35
C ARG A 130 24.06 13.07 40.94
N LYS A 131 22.82 13.43 40.63
CA LYS A 131 22.10 14.42 41.44
C LYS A 131 22.00 13.78 42.82
N LYS A 132 22.89 14.16 43.74
CA LYS A 132 22.68 13.92 45.16
C LYS A 132 21.33 14.55 45.45
N SER A 133 20.35 13.74 45.81
CA SER A 133 19.14 14.25 46.45
C SER A 133 19.60 15.15 47.59
N PRO A 134 19.08 16.39 47.72
CA PRO A 134 19.33 17.15 48.93
C PRO A 134 18.77 16.31 50.06
N LEU A 135 19.65 15.81 50.92
CA LEU A 135 19.24 15.29 52.21
C LEU A 135 18.41 16.41 52.85
N LEU A 136 17.19 16.07 53.27
CA LEU A 136 16.32 16.96 54.02
C LEU A 136 17.16 17.66 55.09
N SER A 137 17.32 18.97 54.96
CA SER A 137 17.76 19.82 56.06
C SER A 137 16.57 19.98 56.99
N ARG A 138 16.79 19.50 58.21
CA ARG A 138 15.99 19.61 59.43
C ARG A 138 15.21 20.90 59.59
#